data_AF-A0A9E2NNM0-F1
#
_entry.id   AF-A0A9E2NNM0-F1
#
_cell.length_a   1.000
_cell.length_b   1.000
_cell.length_c   1.000
_cell.angle_alpha   90.00
_cell.angle_beta   90.00
_cell.angle_gamma   90.00
#
_symmetry.space_group_name_H-M   'P 1'
#
loop_
_entity.id
_entity.type
_entity.pdbx_description
1 polymer ?
#
loop_
_entity_poly.entity_id
_entity_poly.type
_entity_poly.pdbx_seq_one_letter_code
_entity_poly.pdbx_strand_id
1 'polypeptide(L)'
;GKYIITIIEIINRIWKDYPKAEIQNLGEPDIVIEYQPKPTKPKDIWEWVKVLGVCMIVFTGACIAIMTYNTDTSLGKTFIILNQMFTGEAVEQPFLFTIPYSIGITVGIIVFFNHIGFRKITEDPTPMQVEMKNYEMDVENCEIATITDRRRGEP
;
A
#
# COMPACT_ATOMS: atom_id res chain seq x y z
N GLY A 1 -24.78 4.20 2.42
CA GLY A 1 -25.34 3.11 1.59
C GLY A 1 -24.78 3.26 0.20
N LYS A 2 -24.33 2.18 -0.42
CA LYS A 2 -23.80 2.21 -1.80
C LYS A 2 -24.92 1.92 -2.79
N TYR A 3 -24.96 2.66 -3.89
CA TYR A 3 -25.95 2.56 -4.96
C TYR A 3 -25.21 2.48 -6.28
N ILE A 4 -25.59 1.56 -7.18
CA ILE A 4 -25.05 1.52 -8.54
C ILE A 4 -26.07 2.13 -9.50
N ILE A 5 -25.62 3.08 -10.31
CA ILE A 5 -26.37 3.63 -11.43
C ILE A 5 -25.68 3.20 -12.72
N THR A 6 -26.45 2.52 -13.56
CA THR A 6 -26.01 2.08 -14.90
C THR A 6 -26.16 3.22 -15.91
N ILE A 7 -25.27 3.32 -16.90
CA ILE A 7 -25.36 4.31 -17.98
C ILE A 7 -26.65 4.16 -18.79
N ILE A 8 -27.19 2.94 -18.93
CA ILE A 8 -28.50 2.68 -19.56
C ILE A 8 -29.62 3.42 -18.80
N GLU A 9 -29.55 3.46 -17.47
CA GLU A 9 -30.57 4.13 -16.65
C GLU A 9 -30.52 5.65 -16.83
N ILE A 10 -29.31 6.19 -17.00
CA ILE A 10 -29.07 7.60 -17.33
C ILE A 10 -29.58 7.92 -18.75
N ILE A 11 -29.23 7.10 -19.74
CA ILE A 11 -29.68 7.25 -21.14
C ILE A 11 -31.21 7.23 -21.22
N ASN A 12 -31.86 6.27 -20.56
CA ASN A 12 -33.31 6.17 -20.52
C ASN A 12 -33.96 7.40 -19.85
N ARG A 13 -33.31 7.97 -18.83
CA ARG A 13 -33.78 9.21 -18.19
C ARG A 13 -33.67 10.40 -19.14
N ILE A 14 -32.56 10.52 -19.86
CA ILE A 14 -32.33 11.61 -20.82
C ILE A 14 -33.27 11.50 -22.01
N TRP A 15 -33.49 10.30 -22.57
CA TRP A 15 -34.43 10.09 -23.69
C TRP A 15 -35.88 10.40 -23.33
N LYS A 16 -36.25 10.29 -22.04
CA LYS A 16 -37.58 10.67 -21.58
C LYS A 16 -37.83 12.18 -21.73
N ASP A 17 -36.81 12.99 -21.52
CA ASP A 17 -36.90 14.46 -21.61
C ASP A 17 -36.46 14.97 -23.00
N TYR A 18 -35.57 14.26 -23.69
CA TYR A 18 -35.02 14.59 -25.03
C TYR A 18 -35.01 13.37 -25.97
N PRO A 19 -36.16 13.02 -26.58
CA PRO A 19 -36.33 11.78 -27.35
C PRO A 19 -35.60 11.74 -28.72
N LYS A 20 -34.95 12.84 -29.13
CA LYS A 20 -34.18 12.92 -30.39
C LYS A 20 -32.67 13.17 -30.17
N ALA A 21 -32.20 13.12 -28.93
CA ALA A 21 -30.79 13.32 -28.64
C ALA A 21 -29.98 12.04 -28.94
N GLU A 22 -28.89 12.19 -29.69
CA GLU A 22 -27.86 11.17 -29.83
C GLU A 22 -26.94 11.25 -28.61
N ILE A 23 -26.83 10.15 -27.87
CA ILE A 23 -26.02 10.08 -26.64
C ILE A 23 -24.85 9.13 -26.91
N GLN A 24 -23.63 9.63 -26.78
CA GLN A 24 -22.42 8.82 -26.80
C GLN A 24 -21.82 8.81 -25.39
N ASN A 25 -21.65 7.61 -24.82
CA ASN A 25 -20.94 7.44 -23.57
C ASN A 25 -19.43 7.47 -23.82
N LEU A 26 -18.72 8.37 -23.15
CA LEU A 26 -17.26 8.48 -23.20
C LEU A 26 -16.57 7.92 -21.95
N GLY A 27 -17.34 7.54 -20.93
CA GLY A 27 -16.83 7.08 -19.64
C GLY A 27 -17.25 5.64 -19.33
N GLU A 28 -17.16 5.28 -18.04
CA GLU A 28 -17.51 3.94 -17.60
C GLU A 28 -19.02 3.66 -17.67
N PRO A 29 -19.43 2.43 -17.99
CA PRO A 29 -20.84 2.06 -18.12
C PRO A 29 -21.57 1.95 -16.78
N ASP A 30 -20.85 1.80 -15.67
CA ASP A 30 -21.40 1.64 -14.33
C ASP A 30 -20.83 2.70 -13.39
N ILE A 31 -21.69 3.32 -12.58
CA ILE A 31 -21.30 4.38 -11.63
C ILE A 31 -21.70 3.92 -10.22
N VAL A 32 -20.74 3.85 -9.30
CA VAL A 32 -20.97 3.54 -7.89
C VAL A 32 -21.10 4.85 -7.08
N ILE A 33 -22.26 5.09 -6.50
CA ILE A 33 -22.54 6.22 -5.60
C ILE A 33 -22.55 5.73 -4.16
N GLU A 34 -21.57 6.17 -3.38
CA GLU A 34 -21.56 5.94 -1.95
C GLU A 34 -22.18 7.12 -1.20
N TYR A 35 -23.37 6.90 -0.62
CA TYR A 35 -24.00 7.87 0.26
C TYR A 35 -23.47 7.73 1.68
N GLN A 36 -22.66 8.71 2.12
CA GLN A 36 -22.19 8.83 3.50
C GLN A 36 -22.95 9.95 4.25
N PRO A 37 -23.98 9.63 5.04
CA PRO A 37 -24.89 10.62 5.64
C PRO A 37 -24.29 11.49 6.76
N LYS A 38 -23.11 11.15 7.29
CA LYS A 38 -22.40 11.97 8.28
C LYS A 38 -20.89 11.80 8.12
N PRO A 39 -20.10 12.88 8.05
CA PRO A 39 -18.68 12.77 8.36
C PRO A 39 -18.60 12.33 9.83
N THR A 40 -18.05 11.15 10.09
CA THR A 40 -17.73 10.70 11.44
C THR A 40 -16.82 11.75 12.08
N LYS A 41 -17.31 12.45 13.10
CA LYS A 41 -16.45 13.30 13.93
C LYS A 41 -15.45 12.38 14.63
N PRO A 42 -14.14 12.50 14.37
CA PRO A 42 -13.17 11.63 15.01
C PRO A 42 -13.20 11.85 16.52
N LYS A 43 -13.14 10.76 17.29
CA LYS A 43 -12.81 10.87 18.71
C LYS A 43 -11.28 10.91 18.78
N ASP A 44 -10.73 12.09 18.51
CA ASP A 44 -9.30 12.30 18.21
C ASP A 44 -8.35 11.47 19.09
N ILE A 45 -8.48 11.56 20.42
CA ILE A 45 -7.52 10.94 21.35
C ILE A 45 -7.56 9.40 21.27
N TRP A 46 -8.74 8.80 21.12
CA TRP A 46 -8.86 7.34 21.09
C TRP A 46 -8.36 6.75 19.78
N GLU A 47 -8.52 7.48 18.68
CA GLU A 47 -7.98 7.11 17.37
C GLU A 47 -6.45 7.17 17.38
N TRP A 48 -5.86 8.22 17.95
CA TRP A 48 -4.41 8.32 18.12
C TRP A 48 -3.83 7.19 18.98
N VAL A 49 -4.49 6.82 20.07
CA VAL A 49 -4.04 5.69 20.92
C VAL A 49 -4.06 4.38 20.15
N LYS A 50 -5.11 4.13 19.34
CA LYS A 50 -5.17 2.94 18.49
C LYS A 50 -4.05 2.93 17.46
N VAL A 51 -3.81 4.04 16.78
CA VAL A 51 -2.73 4.18 15.80
C VAL A 51 -1.38 3.89 16.46
N LEU A 52 -1.12 4.47 17.63
CA LEU A 52 0.11 4.21 18.37
C LEU A 52 0.26 2.72 18.74
N GLY A 53 -0.82 2.09 19.20
CA GLY A 53 -0.83 0.66 19.51
C GLY A 53 -0.49 -0.22 18.30
N VAL A 54 -1.10 0.07 17.14
CA VAL A 54 -0.80 -0.62 15.88
C VAL A 54 0.65 -0.38 15.47
N CYS A 55 1.15 0.87 15.55
CA CYS A 55 2.54 1.20 15.24
C CYS A 55 3.52 0.40 16.11
N MET A 56 3.27 0.26 17.41
CA MET A 56 4.15 -0.51 18.32
C MET A 56 4.20 -1.99 17.98
N ILE A 57 3.05 -2.60 17.64
CA ILE A 57 2.98 -4.00 17.24
C ILE A 57 3.75 -4.23 15.94
N VAL A 58 3.51 -3.39 14.94
CA VAL A 58 4.18 -3.47 13.63
C VAL A 58 5.69 -3.23 13.78
N PHE A 59 6.10 -2.23 14.58
CA PHE A 59 7.51 -1.94 14.84
C PHE A 59 8.22 -3.12 15.50
N THR A 60 7.61 -3.71 16.52
CA THR A 60 8.18 -4.87 17.22
C THR A 60 8.29 -6.07 16.30
N GLY A 61 7.25 -6.34 15.50
CA GLY A 61 7.25 -7.41 14.49
C GLY A 61 8.36 -7.22 13.45
N ALA A 62 8.54 -6.01 12.93
CA ALA A 62 9.61 -5.69 11.98
C ALA A 62 11.00 -5.85 12.61
N CYS A 63 11.20 -5.39 13.86
CA CYS A 63 12.47 -5.56 14.57
C CYS A 63 12.84 -7.03 14.76
N ILE A 64 11.87 -7.86 15.17
CA ILE A 64 12.06 -9.31 15.35
C ILE A 64 12.39 -9.94 14.00
N ALA A 65 11.64 -9.64 12.95
CA ALA A 65 11.88 -10.19 11.62
C ALA A 65 13.31 -9.89 11.11
N ILE A 66 13.78 -8.64 11.28
CA ILE A 66 15.15 -8.24 10.89
C ILE A 66 16.20 -8.96 11.75
N MET A 67 15.98 -9.07 13.06
CA MET A 67 16.92 -9.76 13.96
C MET A 67 17.01 -11.26 13.66
N THR A 68 15.86 -11.90 13.44
CA THR A 68 15.78 -13.31 13.03
C THR A 68 16.46 -13.50 11.69
N TYR A 69 16.21 -12.65 10.69
CA TYR A 69 16.91 -12.71 9.41
C TYR A 69 18.44 -12.60 9.56
N ASN A 70 18.92 -11.66 10.37
CA ASN A 70 20.36 -11.51 10.63
C ASN A 70 20.97 -12.74 11.30
N THR A 71 20.19 -13.41 12.14
CA THR A 71 20.62 -14.62 12.85
C THR A 71 20.59 -15.85 11.93
N ASP A 72 19.52 -16.03 11.16
CA ASP A 72 19.30 -17.15 10.25
C ASP A 72 20.33 -17.15 9.11
N THR A 73 20.64 -15.98 8.56
CA THR A 73 21.71 -15.81 7.58
C THR A 73 23.12 -15.84 8.19
N SER A 74 23.20 -15.96 9.53
CA SER A 74 24.47 -15.94 10.28
C SER A 74 25.36 -14.75 9.90
N LEU A 75 24.75 -13.57 9.66
CA LEU A 75 25.43 -12.36 9.18
C LEU A 75 26.66 -12.00 10.01
N GLY A 76 26.58 -12.14 11.34
CA GLY A 76 27.71 -11.91 12.25
C GLY A 76 28.92 -12.83 11.96
N LYS A 77 28.69 -14.13 11.80
CA LYS A 77 29.76 -15.09 11.46
C LYS A 77 30.35 -14.80 10.09
N THR A 78 29.50 -14.48 9.12
CA THR A 78 29.91 -14.14 7.76
C THR A 78 30.81 -12.91 7.76
N PHE A 79 30.48 -11.87 8.53
CA PHE A 79 31.34 -10.68 8.63
C PHE A 79 32.68 -10.98 9.29
N ILE A 80 32.73 -11.84 10.31
CA ILE A 80 33.99 -12.26 10.95
C ILE A 80 34.88 -12.98 9.94
N ILE A 81 34.31 -13.94 9.19
CA ILE A 81 35.02 -14.69 8.15
C ILE A 81 35.51 -13.76 7.02
N LEU A 82 34.65 -12.85 6.55
CA LEU A 82 35.03 -11.84 5.55
C LEU A 82 36.18 -10.98 6.07
N ASN A 83 36.10 -10.48 7.30
CA ASN A 83 37.16 -9.68 7.88
C ASN A 83 38.47 -10.44 7.99
N GLN A 84 38.42 -11.70 8.42
CA GLN A 84 39.60 -12.55 8.48
C GLN A 84 40.21 -12.79 7.09
N MET A 85 39.39 -12.96 6.04
CA MET A 85 39.91 -13.12 4.67
C MET A 85 40.62 -11.86 4.14
N PHE A 86 40.13 -10.66 4.49
CA PHE A 86 40.70 -9.40 3.99
C PHE A 86 41.85 -8.86 4.86
N THR A 87 41.75 -9.00 6.18
CA THR A 87 42.72 -8.41 7.13
C THR A 87 43.65 -9.43 7.77
N GLY A 88 43.33 -10.73 7.67
CA GLY A 88 44.08 -11.81 8.32
C GLY A 88 43.71 -12.04 9.81
N GLU A 89 42.97 -11.12 10.44
CA GLU A 89 42.60 -11.20 11.85
C GLU A 89 41.11 -11.54 12.03
N ALA A 90 40.83 -12.50 12.93
CA ALA A 90 39.48 -12.83 13.35
C ALA A 90 39.05 -11.90 14.50
N VAL A 91 38.34 -10.82 14.15
CA VAL A 91 37.79 -9.86 15.12
C VAL A 91 36.33 -10.20 15.39
N GLU A 92 35.92 -10.33 16.66
CA GLU A 92 34.53 -10.66 17.03
C GLU A 92 33.51 -9.64 16.54
N GLN A 93 33.89 -8.36 16.44
CA GLN A 93 33.07 -7.27 15.91
C GLN A 93 33.78 -6.57 14.74
N PRO A 94 33.61 -7.07 13.51
CA PRO A 94 34.27 -6.52 12.32
C PRO A 94 33.60 -5.22 11.85
N PHE A 95 34.01 -4.08 12.42
CA PHE A 95 33.47 -2.76 12.08
C PHE A 95 33.55 -2.42 10.58
N LEU A 96 34.57 -2.94 9.88
CA LEU A 96 34.80 -2.71 8.46
C LEU A 96 33.60 -3.13 7.58
N PHE A 97 32.87 -4.17 7.98
CA PHE A 97 31.68 -4.67 7.25
C PHE A 97 30.37 -4.21 7.90
N THR A 98 30.35 -4.04 9.21
CA THR A 98 29.14 -3.59 9.94
C THR A 98 28.73 -2.17 9.57
N ILE A 99 29.68 -1.24 9.44
CA ILE A 99 29.40 0.17 9.10
C ILE A 99 28.74 0.31 7.70
N PRO A 100 29.35 -0.21 6.61
CA PRO A 100 28.73 -0.12 5.29
C PRO A 100 27.41 -0.89 5.20
N TYR A 101 27.25 -1.98 5.97
CA TYR A 101 25.96 -2.68 6.07
C TYR A 101 24.86 -1.79 6.65
N SER A 102 25.11 -1.10 7.77
CA SER A 102 24.12 -0.19 8.37
C SER A 102 23.76 0.99 7.46
N ILE A 103 24.76 1.57 6.79
CA ILE A 103 24.55 2.64 5.81
C ILE A 103 23.74 2.10 4.61
N GLY A 104 24.10 0.94 4.09
CA GLY A 104 23.44 0.30 2.95
C GLY A 104 21.96 0.02 3.21
N ILE A 105 21.60 -0.48 4.39
CA ILE A 105 20.19 -0.67 4.77
C ILE A 105 19.45 0.66 4.80
N THR A 106 20.05 1.67 5.43
CA THR A 106 19.41 2.99 5.57
C THR A 106 19.19 3.64 4.21
N VAL A 107 20.20 3.63 3.34
CA VAL A 107 20.10 4.13 1.97
C VAL A 107 19.09 3.31 1.16
N GLY A 108 19.10 1.98 1.30
CA GLY A 108 18.17 1.09 0.61
C GLY A 108 16.70 1.39 0.95
N ILE A 109 16.38 1.60 2.23
CA ILE A 109 15.03 1.97 2.68
C ILE A 109 14.62 3.34 2.10
N ILE A 110 15.53 4.32 2.14
CA ILE A 110 15.28 5.67 1.61
C ILE A 110 14.96 5.64 0.11
N VAL A 111 15.75 4.89 -0.66
CA VAL A 111 15.55 4.73 -2.11
C VAL A 111 14.26 3.95 -2.39
N PHE A 112 14.01 2.87 -1.66
CA PHE A 112 12.82 2.04 -1.84
C PHE A 112 11.52 2.81 -1.61
N PHE A 113 11.45 3.62 -0.55
CA PHE A 113 10.29 4.47 -0.28
C PHE A 113 10.30 5.78 -1.07
N ASN A 114 11.33 6.04 -1.89
CA ASN A 114 11.49 7.26 -2.69
C ASN A 114 11.18 8.54 -1.88
N HIS A 115 11.57 8.55 -0.60
CA HIS A 115 11.26 9.62 0.35
C HIS A 115 12.47 9.93 1.22
N ILE A 116 13.00 11.15 1.09
CA ILE A 116 14.01 11.71 2.00
C ILE A 116 13.31 12.76 2.87
N GLY A 117 13.00 12.37 4.11
CA GLY A 117 12.43 13.26 5.11
C GLY A 117 11.03 13.76 4.76
N PHE A 118 10.94 14.94 4.13
CA PHE A 118 9.67 15.56 3.69
C PHE A 118 9.60 15.80 2.17
N ARG A 119 10.60 15.35 1.40
CA ARG A 119 10.67 15.56 -0.06
C ARG A 119 10.79 14.23 -0.79
N LYS A 120 10.07 14.12 -1.92
CA LYS A 120 10.24 13.01 -2.87
C LYS A 120 11.55 13.19 -3.64
N ILE A 121 12.27 12.10 -3.89
CA ILE A 121 13.51 12.13 -4.68
C ILE A 121 13.15 12.17 -6.17
N THR A 122 12.17 11.35 -6.57
CA THR A 122 11.64 11.24 -7.94
C THR A 122 10.10 11.36 -7.95
N GLU A 123 9.51 11.76 -9.07
CA GLU A 123 8.05 11.88 -9.25
C GLU A 123 7.32 10.53 -9.35
N ASP A 124 8.06 9.45 -9.59
CA ASP A 124 7.54 8.09 -9.69
C ASP A 124 6.85 7.63 -8.41
N PRO A 125 5.71 6.92 -8.52
CA PRO A 125 4.98 6.41 -7.37
C PRO A 125 5.83 5.39 -6.62
N THR A 126 5.76 5.42 -5.28
CA THR A 126 6.47 4.45 -4.46
C THR A 126 5.89 3.05 -4.65
N PRO A 127 6.66 1.96 -4.47
CA PRO A 127 6.13 0.60 -4.57
C PRO A 127 4.87 0.36 -3.73
N MET A 128 4.83 0.93 -2.52
CA MET A 128 3.65 0.90 -1.65
C MET A 128 2.46 1.66 -2.24
N GLN A 129 2.68 2.79 -2.91
CA GLN A 129 1.60 3.52 -3.60
C GLN A 129 1.03 2.71 -4.77
N VAL A 130 1.91 2.04 -5.52
CA VAL A 130 1.49 1.15 -6.61
C VAL A 130 0.66 -0.01 -6.05
N GLU A 131 1.12 -0.64 -4.96
CA GLU A 131 0.40 -1.74 -4.33
C GLU A 131 -0.94 -1.30 -3.76
N MET A 132 -1.02 -0.13 -3.11
CA MET A 132 -2.29 0.42 -2.63
C MET A 132 -3.24 0.70 -3.79
N LYS A 133 -2.74 1.21 -4.93
CA LYS A 133 -3.56 1.44 -6.12
C LYS A 133 -4.08 0.14 -6.73
N ASN A 134 -3.25 -0.90 -6.79
CA ASN A 134 -3.68 -2.22 -7.23
C ASN A 134 -4.72 -2.80 -6.28
N TYR A 135 -4.51 -2.67 -4.96
CA TYR A 135 -5.49 -3.11 -3.96
C TYR A 135 -6.82 -2.38 -4.09
N GLU A 136 -6.82 -1.05 -4.25
CA GLU A 136 -8.03 -0.26 -4.50
C GLU A 136 -8.78 -0.76 -5.74
N MET A 137 -8.05 -0.98 -6.84
CA MET A 137 -8.60 -1.49 -8.10
C MET A 137 -9.16 -2.91 -7.96
N ASP A 138 -8.48 -3.79 -7.23
CA ASP A 138 -8.95 -5.16 -6.99
C ASP A 138 -10.23 -5.18 -6.14
N VAL A 139 -10.32 -4.29 -5.15
CA VAL A 139 -11.53 -4.11 -4.32
C VAL A 139 -12.70 -3.60 -5.17
N GLU A 140 -12.47 -2.59 -6.00
CA GLU A 140 -13.48 -2.03 -6.90
C GLU A 140 -13.99 -3.08 -7.90
N ASN A 141 -13.08 -3.81 -8.55
CA ASN A 141 -13.42 -4.88 -9.47
C ASN A 141 -14.25 -5.98 -8.79
N CYS A 142 -13.87 -6.37 -7.57
CA CYS A 142 -14.60 -7.37 -6.78
C CYS A 142 -16.01 -6.87 -6.41
N GLU A 143 -16.14 -5.58 -6.07
CA GLU A 143 -17.44 -4.98 -5.76
C GLU A 143 -18.36 -4.93 -7.00
N ILE A 144 -17.84 -4.52 -8.15
CA ILE A 144 -18.59 -4.52 -9.42
C ILE A 144 -19.02 -5.94 -9.79
N ALA A 145 -18.12 -6.93 -9.70
CA ALA A 145 -18.43 -8.33 -9.96
C ALA A 145 -19.57 -8.82 -9.04
N THR A 146 -19.45 -8.58 -7.73
CA THR A 146 -20.46 -9.00 -6.74
C THR A 146 -21.83 -8.39 -7.01
N ILE A 147 -21.89 -7.12 -7.42
CA ILE A 147 -23.16 -6.44 -7.70
C ILE A 147 -23.74 -6.87 -9.05
N THR A 148 -22.88 -7.18 -10.02
CA THR A 148 -23.28 -7.75 -11.31
C THR A 148 -23.87 -9.14 -11.15
N ASP A 149 -23.26 -10.00 -10.33
CA ASP A 149 -23.75 -11.36 -10.02
C ASP A 149 -25.13 -11.29 -9.33
N ARG A 150 -25.28 -10.40 -8.34
CA ARG A 150 -26.58 -10.12 -7.70
C ARG A 150 -27.66 -9.66 -8.68
N ARG A 151 -27.31 -8.86 -9.70
CA ARG A 151 -28.25 -8.45 -10.75
C ARG A 151 -28.58 -9.57 -11.72
N ARG A 152 -27.65 -10.48 -12.00
CA ARG A 152 -27.85 -11.63 -12.89
C ARG A 152 -28.64 -12.77 -12.25
N GLY A 153 -28.85 -12.74 -10.93
CA GLY A 153 -29.60 -13.76 -10.22
C GLY A 153 -28.87 -15.09 -10.13
N GLU A 154 -27.56 -15.10 -10.37
CA GLU A 154 -26.71 -16.24 -10.08
C GLU A 154 -26.26 -16.16 -8.61
N PRO A 155 -26.28 -17.29 -7.88
CA PRO A 155 -26.06 -17.34 -6.43
C PRO A 155 -24.67 -16.88 -5.99
#